data_AF-A0A0A9XWX3-F1
#
_entry.id   AF-A0A0A9XWX3-F1
#
_cell.length_a   1.000
_cell.length_b   1.000
_cell.length_c   1.000
_cell.angle_alpha   90.00
_cell.angle_beta   90.00
_cell.angle_gamma   90.00
#
_symmetry.space_group_name_H-M   'P 1'
#
loop_
_entity.id
_entity.type
_entity.pdbx_description
1 polymer ?
#
loop_
_entity_poly.entity_id
_entity_poly.type
_entity_poly.pdbx_seq_one_letter_code
_entity_poly.pdbx_strand_id
1 'polypeptide(L)'
;MVQLMEGVTCPSHVKMYFPSAQEMYVKFRDKMTTSWFDGERIGKNLQEVDCNYDQCDKSADIIVNLIRQIEASGIPSNRIVLAGISQGGMLAQYVAFTKVRGIAGVLVMATVFPFTKAKFLKPPHPILHQLYGSKDPIIPIEGVRMAEVFLKYQGV
;
A
#
# COMPACT_ATOMS: atom_id res chain seq x y z
N MET A 1 -7.88 -6.59 -16.30
CA MET A 1 -9.19 -5.91 -16.21
C MET A 1 -9.53 -5.83 -14.72
N VAL A 2 -9.55 -4.64 -14.11
CA VAL A 2 -9.96 -4.48 -12.70
C VAL A 2 -11.48 -4.46 -12.68
N GLN A 3 -12.10 -5.39 -11.97
CA GLN A 3 -13.55 -5.52 -11.93
C GLN A 3 -14.10 -4.82 -10.69
N LEU A 4 -15.23 -4.11 -10.82
CA LEU A 4 -16.07 -3.80 -9.67
C LEU A 4 -16.51 -5.13 -9.08
N MET A 5 -16.21 -5.41 -7.81
CA MET A 5 -16.72 -6.63 -7.19
C MET A 5 -18.21 -6.48 -6.93
N GLU A 6 -19.00 -7.38 -7.50
CA GLU A 6 -20.39 -7.59 -7.10
C GLU A 6 -20.43 -8.35 -5.76
N GLY A 7 -21.41 -8.06 -4.91
CA GLY A 7 -21.58 -8.74 -3.61
C GLY A 7 -20.81 -8.13 -2.42
N VAL A 8 -20.13 -6.99 -2.60
CA VAL A 8 -19.53 -6.24 -1.49
C VAL A 8 -20.55 -5.24 -0.93
N THR A 9 -20.92 -5.39 0.34
CA THR A 9 -21.78 -4.43 1.03
C THR A 9 -21.04 -3.12 1.25
N CYS A 10 -21.49 -2.06 0.60
CA CYS A 10 -20.99 -0.71 0.80
C CYS A 10 -22.13 0.31 0.69
N PRO A 11 -21.99 1.51 1.28
CA PRO A 11 -22.95 2.59 1.05
C PRO A 11 -23.11 2.86 -0.45
N SER A 12 -24.33 3.18 -0.90
CA SER A 12 -24.66 3.38 -2.32
C SER A 12 -23.83 4.47 -3.03
N HIS A 13 -23.20 5.36 -2.27
CA HIS A 13 -22.36 6.45 -2.77
C HIS A 13 -20.85 6.11 -2.79
N VAL A 14 -20.48 4.84 -2.52
CA VAL A 14 -19.10 4.35 -2.51
C VAL A 14 -18.95 3.27 -3.58
N LYS A 15 -17.89 3.36 -4.39
CA LYS A 15 -17.46 2.29 -5.29
C LYS A 15 -16.20 1.64 -4.74
N MET A 16 -16.15 0.32 -4.71
CA MET A 16 -14.98 -0.44 -4.25
C MET A 16 -14.32 -1.16 -5.42
N TYR A 17 -13.00 -1.04 -5.51
CA TYR A 17 -12.18 -1.66 -6.54
C TYR A 17 -11.12 -2.54 -5.86
N PHE A 18 -11.02 -3.79 -6.30
CA PHE A 18 -10.08 -4.78 -5.74
C PHE A 18 -9.13 -5.26 -6.84
N PRO A 19 -8.03 -4.55 -7.11
CA PRO A 19 -7.06 -5.00 -8.09
C PRO A 19 -6.32 -6.24 -7.58
N SER A 20 -6.01 -7.15 -8.50
CA SER A 20 -5.25 -8.37 -8.20
C SER A 20 -3.77 -8.19 -8.53
N ALA A 21 -2.91 -8.66 -7.63
CA ALA A 21 -1.48 -8.79 -7.91
C ALA A 21 -1.23 -9.81 -9.02
N GLN A 22 -0.15 -9.63 -9.79
CA GLN A 22 0.26 -10.59 -10.81
C GLN A 22 0.99 -11.79 -10.17
N GLU A 23 0.98 -12.93 -10.85
CA GLU A 23 1.82 -14.06 -10.45
C GLU A 23 3.30 -13.74 -10.70
N MET A 24 4.12 -14.06 -9.71
CA MET A 24 5.57 -13.91 -9.78
C MET A 24 6.26 -14.92 -8.87
N TYR A 25 7.54 -15.13 -9.10
CA TYR A 25 8.37 -15.91 -8.19
C TYR A 25 8.70 -15.06 -6.95
N VAL A 26 8.34 -15.56 -5.77
CA VAL A 26 8.64 -14.93 -4.48
C VAL A 26 9.78 -15.70 -3.83
N LYS A 27 10.96 -15.06 -3.71
CA LYS A 27 12.21 -15.75 -3.30
C LYS A 27 12.10 -16.35 -1.91
N PHE A 28 11.61 -15.57 -0.95
CA PHE A 28 11.47 -16.01 0.45
C PHE A 28 10.55 -17.24 0.60
N ARG A 29 9.59 -17.44 -0.32
CA ARG A 29 8.67 -18.58 -0.30
C ARG A 29 9.08 -19.71 -1.22
N ASP A 30 10.11 -19.51 -2.03
CA ASP A 30 10.56 -20.41 -3.09
C ASP A 30 9.39 -20.94 -3.94
N LYS A 31 8.50 -20.03 -4.38
CA LYS A 31 7.25 -20.41 -5.05
C LYS A 31 6.72 -19.33 -5.99
N MET A 32 6.13 -19.77 -7.11
CA MET A 32 5.27 -18.94 -7.96
C MET A 32 3.92 -18.70 -7.27
N THR A 33 3.60 -17.45 -6.99
CA THR A 33 2.32 -17.05 -6.36
C THR A 33 1.98 -15.60 -6.67
N THR A 34 0.78 -15.16 -6.35
CA THR A 34 0.39 -13.75 -6.52
C THR A 34 1.05 -12.88 -5.44
N SER A 35 1.78 -11.85 -5.87
CA SER A 35 2.46 -10.93 -4.96
C SER A 35 2.62 -9.56 -5.63
N TRP A 36 2.56 -8.48 -4.86
CA TRP A 36 2.78 -7.13 -5.38
C TRP A 36 4.26 -6.84 -5.66
N PHE A 37 5.16 -7.44 -4.91
CA PHE A 37 6.59 -7.35 -5.11
C PHE A 37 7.29 -8.48 -4.36
N ASP A 38 8.52 -8.79 -4.75
CA ASP A 38 9.40 -9.66 -3.98
C ASP A 38 10.00 -8.87 -2.80
N GLY A 39 10.18 -9.56 -1.68
CA GLY A 39 10.75 -8.98 -0.49
C GLY A 39 10.86 -9.99 0.63
N GLU A 40 11.73 -9.69 1.58
CA GLU A 40 12.03 -10.56 2.71
C GLU A 40 12.14 -9.77 4.01
N ARG A 41 11.90 -10.44 5.14
CA ARG A 41 12.07 -9.80 6.44
C ARG A 41 13.52 -9.82 6.86
N ILE A 42 13.99 -8.68 7.35
CA ILE A 42 15.37 -8.47 7.78
C ILE A 42 15.41 -7.79 9.16
N GLY A 43 16.63 -7.54 9.64
CA GLY A 43 16.86 -6.87 10.93
C GLY A 43 16.75 -7.80 12.13
N LYS A 44 16.96 -7.23 13.32
CA LYS A 44 16.78 -7.97 14.58
C LYS A 44 15.33 -8.40 14.67
N ASN A 45 15.05 -9.65 15.04
CA ASN A 45 13.67 -10.15 15.19
C ASN A 45 12.76 -9.97 13.95
N LEU A 46 13.32 -9.85 12.73
CA LEU A 46 12.54 -9.79 11.47
C LEU A 46 11.55 -8.60 11.39
N GLN A 47 11.90 -7.50 12.05
CA GLN A 47 11.09 -6.29 12.21
C GLN A 47 11.08 -5.36 10.99
N GLU A 48 12.02 -5.53 10.07
CA GLU A 48 12.14 -4.74 8.83
C GLU A 48 11.79 -5.59 7.61
N VAL A 49 11.54 -4.95 6.47
CA VAL A 49 11.33 -5.63 5.19
C VAL A 49 12.25 -5.00 4.15
N ASP A 50 13.07 -5.83 3.50
CA ASP A 50 13.79 -5.44 2.29
C ASP A 50 12.91 -5.78 1.08
N CYS A 51 12.60 -4.76 0.28
CA CYS A 51 11.65 -4.86 -0.82
C CYS A 51 12.34 -4.60 -2.14
N ASN A 52 11.91 -5.30 -3.19
CA ASN A 52 12.31 -4.98 -4.55
C ASN A 52 11.57 -3.72 -5.05
N TYR A 53 12.27 -2.58 -5.11
CA TYR A 53 11.69 -1.30 -5.51
C TYR A 53 11.21 -1.30 -6.96
N ASP A 54 11.93 -1.93 -7.90
CA ASP A 54 11.53 -1.97 -9.31
C ASP A 54 10.21 -2.72 -9.50
N GLN A 55 10.01 -3.81 -8.76
CA GLN A 55 8.76 -4.55 -8.79
C GLN A 55 7.64 -3.79 -8.08
N CYS A 56 7.95 -3.11 -6.98
CA CYS A 56 6.99 -2.23 -6.31
C CYS A 56 6.54 -1.08 -7.22
N ASP A 57 7.45 -0.49 -8.00
CA ASP A 57 7.14 0.55 -8.99
C ASP A 57 6.19 0.03 -10.08
N LYS A 58 6.46 -1.16 -10.64
CA LYS A 58 5.56 -1.79 -11.62
C LYS A 58 4.16 -2.03 -11.04
N SER A 59 4.08 -2.51 -9.80
CA SER A 59 2.80 -2.68 -9.11
C SER A 59 2.12 -1.36 -8.78
N ALA A 60 2.89 -0.32 -8.46
CA ALA A 60 2.36 1.01 -8.23
C ALA A 60 1.73 1.58 -9.50
N ASP A 61 2.33 1.35 -10.68
CA ASP A 61 1.77 1.78 -11.96
C ASP A 61 0.39 1.17 -12.24
N ILE A 62 0.13 -0.07 -11.80
CA ILE A 62 -1.20 -0.69 -11.89
C ILE A 62 -2.22 0.14 -11.11
N ILE A 63 -1.88 0.52 -9.88
CA ILE A 63 -2.76 1.31 -9.00
C ILE A 63 -2.93 2.74 -9.53
N VAL A 64 -1.85 3.38 -9.99
CA VAL A 64 -1.88 4.72 -10.59
C VAL A 64 -2.77 4.75 -11.82
N ASN A 65 -2.68 3.74 -12.69
CA ASN A 65 -3.52 3.65 -13.88
C ASN A 65 -4.99 3.43 -13.50
N LEU A 66 -5.28 2.64 -12.46
CA LEU A 66 -6.64 2.48 -11.95
C LEU A 66 -7.19 3.80 -11.39
N ILE A 67 -6.39 4.55 -10.63
CA ILE A 67 -6.77 5.88 -10.12
C ILE A 67 -7.13 6.81 -11.29
N ARG A 68 -6.31 6.87 -12.34
CA ARG A 68 -6.59 7.68 -13.54
C ARG A 68 -7.90 7.29 -14.23
N GLN A 69 -8.20 5.99 -14.30
CA GLN A 69 -9.47 5.51 -14.86
C GLN A 69 -10.67 5.92 -13.99
N ILE A 70 -10.53 5.86 -12.67
CA ILE A 70 -11.55 6.31 -11.72
C ILE A 70 -11.78 7.82 -11.87
N GLU A 71 -10.71 8.62 -11.99
CA GLU A 71 -10.78 10.06 -12.24
C GLU A 71 -11.47 10.37 -13.57
N ALA A 72 -11.11 9.66 -14.64
CA ALA A 72 -11.76 9.78 -15.95
C ALA A 72 -13.25 9.41 -15.92
N SER A 73 -13.69 8.60 -14.94
CA SER A 73 -15.11 8.28 -14.72
C SER A 73 -15.88 9.37 -13.94
N GLY A 74 -15.22 10.47 -13.57
CA GLY A 74 -15.81 11.63 -12.89
C GLY A 74 -15.67 11.64 -11.37
N ILE A 75 -14.91 10.70 -10.77
CA ILE A 75 -14.66 10.69 -9.32
C ILE A 75 -13.34 11.42 -9.05
N PRO A 76 -13.35 12.62 -8.42
CA PRO A 76 -12.13 13.39 -8.21
C PRO A 76 -11.20 12.71 -7.19
N SER A 77 -9.88 12.97 -7.27
CA SER A 77 -8.89 12.31 -6.40
C SER A 77 -9.19 12.49 -4.92
N ASN A 78 -9.67 13.66 -4.51
CA ASN A 78 -10.03 13.97 -3.11
C ASN A 78 -11.26 13.18 -2.59
N ARG A 79 -11.82 12.29 -3.40
CA ARG A 79 -12.86 11.30 -3.06
C ARG A 79 -12.36 9.86 -3.09
N ILE A 80 -11.07 9.65 -3.36
CA ILE A 80 -10.42 8.34 -3.45
C ILE A 80 -9.65 8.05 -2.16
N VAL A 81 -9.87 6.87 -1.59
CA VAL A 81 -9.08 6.32 -0.48
C VAL A 81 -8.39 5.07 -0.97
N LEU A 82 -7.09 4.95 -0.71
CA LEU A 82 -6.35 3.70 -0.92
C LEU A 82 -6.41 2.87 0.35
N ALA A 83 -6.77 1.60 0.22
CA ALA A 83 -6.83 0.68 1.35
C ALA A 83 -6.01 -0.58 1.07
N GLY A 84 -5.34 -1.12 2.10
CA GLY A 84 -4.52 -2.32 1.93
C GLY A 84 -4.16 -3.01 3.23
N ILE A 85 -3.98 -4.34 3.15
CA ILE A 85 -3.55 -5.19 4.25
C ILE A 85 -2.16 -5.74 3.95
N SER A 86 -1.29 -5.84 4.94
CA SER A 86 0.05 -6.45 4.80
C SER A 86 0.81 -5.86 3.61
N GLN A 87 1.26 -6.66 2.66
CA GLN A 87 1.96 -6.17 1.47
C GLN A 87 1.14 -5.19 0.62
N GLY A 88 -0.19 -5.37 0.54
CA GLY A 88 -1.07 -4.41 -0.12
C GLY A 88 -1.11 -3.06 0.61
N GLY A 89 -0.97 -3.06 1.94
CA GLY A 89 -0.83 -1.85 2.75
C GLY A 89 0.51 -1.14 2.52
N MET A 90 1.60 -1.88 2.32
CA MET A 90 2.89 -1.33 1.93
C MET A 90 2.77 -0.61 0.57
N LEU A 91 2.19 -1.29 -0.42
CA LEU A 91 1.98 -0.73 -1.76
C LEU A 91 1.05 0.49 -1.74
N ALA A 92 -0.06 0.44 -0.98
CA ALA A 92 -1.00 1.56 -0.87
C ALA A 92 -0.32 2.83 -0.34
N GLN A 93 0.49 2.70 0.73
CA GLN A 93 1.28 3.82 1.25
C GLN A 93 2.33 4.30 0.25
N TYR A 94 3.04 3.38 -0.41
CA TYR A 94 4.04 3.73 -1.42
C TYR A 94 3.44 4.55 -2.56
N VAL A 95 2.31 4.11 -3.13
CA VAL A 95 1.58 4.85 -4.17
C VAL A 95 1.15 6.22 -3.64
N ALA A 96 0.53 6.26 -2.48
CA ALA A 96 -0.03 7.48 -1.88
C ALA A 96 1.02 8.57 -1.64
N PHE A 97 2.21 8.18 -1.18
CA PHE A 97 3.24 9.14 -0.78
C PHE A 97 4.27 9.45 -1.88
N THR A 98 4.34 8.63 -2.94
CA THR A 98 5.40 8.77 -3.97
C THR A 98 4.88 8.94 -5.39
N LYS A 99 3.64 8.52 -5.70
CA LYS A 99 3.15 8.46 -7.09
C LYS A 99 1.95 9.35 -7.38
N VAL A 100 1.03 9.54 -6.44
CA VAL A 100 -0.23 10.28 -6.66
C VAL A 100 -0.40 11.45 -5.70
N ARG A 101 -1.11 12.49 -6.13
CA ARG A 101 -1.43 13.66 -5.31
C ARG A 101 -2.93 13.81 -5.13
N GLY A 102 -3.32 14.44 -4.03
CA GLY A 102 -4.70 14.89 -3.82
C GLY A 102 -5.70 13.78 -3.50
N ILE A 103 -5.26 12.53 -3.29
CA ILE A 103 -6.15 11.49 -2.76
C ILE A 103 -6.60 11.84 -1.33
N ALA A 104 -7.79 11.40 -0.93
CA ALA A 104 -8.39 11.78 0.34
C ALA A 104 -7.61 11.19 1.54
N GLY A 105 -7.17 9.94 1.42
CA GLY A 105 -6.59 9.21 2.53
C GLY A 105 -6.06 7.85 2.14
N VAL A 106 -5.41 7.23 3.12
CA VAL A 106 -4.87 5.87 3.06
C VAL A 106 -5.30 5.14 4.34
N LEU A 107 -5.93 3.98 4.19
CA LEU A 107 -6.31 3.10 5.29
C LEU A 107 -5.50 1.80 5.20
N VAL A 108 -4.65 1.53 6.17
CA VAL A 108 -3.84 0.32 6.15
C VAL A 108 -3.97 -0.52 7.41
N MET A 109 -3.90 -1.84 7.24
CA MET A 109 -4.04 -2.81 8.32
C MET A 109 -2.88 -3.82 8.31
N ALA A 110 -2.39 -4.19 9.49
CA ALA A 110 -1.36 -5.21 9.68
C ALA A 110 -0.20 -5.07 8.68
N THR A 111 0.40 -3.88 8.64
CA THR A 111 1.43 -3.51 7.66
C THR A 111 2.48 -2.56 8.26
N VAL A 112 3.56 -2.35 7.53
CA VAL A 112 4.64 -1.39 7.82
C VAL A 112 4.96 -0.55 6.57
N PHE A 113 5.88 0.39 6.67
CA PHE A 113 6.40 1.15 5.54
C PHE A 113 7.89 0.84 5.30
N PRO A 114 8.24 -0.02 4.33
CA PRO A 114 9.63 -0.43 4.10
C PRO A 114 10.40 0.47 3.12
N PHE A 115 9.77 1.47 2.52
CA PHE A 115 10.35 2.21 1.40
C PHE A 115 11.17 3.44 1.83
N THR A 116 12.11 3.24 2.75
CA THR A 116 12.90 4.33 3.36
C THR A 116 13.77 5.12 2.39
N LYS A 117 14.11 4.55 1.21
CA LYS A 117 14.88 5.21 0.14
C LYS A 117 13.99 5.90 -0.89
N ALA A 118 12.67 5.80 -0.76
CA ALA A 118 11.75 6.37 -1.74
C ALA A 118 11.72 7.90 -1.66
N LYS A 119 11.54 8.53 -2.82
CA LYS A 119 11.36 9.98 -2.89
C LYS A 119 9.90 10.33 -2.67
N PHE A 120 9.61 10.96 -1.54
CA PHE A 120 8.27 11.43 -1.22
C PHE A 120 7.88 12.61 -2.10
N LEU A 121 6.59 12.69 -2.42
CA LEU A 121 5.99 13.88 -3.01
C LEU A 121 5.98 15.00 -1.97
N LYS A 122 5.93 16.25 -2.45
CA LYS A 122 5.81 17.39 -1.53
C LYS A 122 4.42 17.40 -0.87
N PRO A 123 4.32 17.84 0.40
CA PRO A 123 3.04 18.01 1.08
C PRO A 123 2.04 18.91 0.30
N PRO A 124 0.73 18.80 0.58
CA PRO A 124 0.12 17.98 1.63
C PRO A 124 0.05 16.49 1.26
N HIS A 125 0.31 15.63 2.25
CA HIS A 125 0.11 14.19 2.15
C HIS A 125 -1.34 13.81 2.47
N PRO A 126 -1.86 12.70 1.93
CA PRO A 126 -3.18 12.20 2.29
C PRO A 126 -3.22 11.74 3.76
N ILE A 127 -4.40 11.79 4.38
CA ILE A 127 -4.59 11.33 5.76
C ILE A 127 -4.26 9.84 5.85
N LEU A 128 -3.32 9.46 6.71
CA LEU A 128 -2.99 8.06 6.98
C LEU A 128 -3.73 7.56 8.22
N HIS A 129 -4.50 6.49 8.07
CA HIS A 129 -5.04 5.72 9.19
C HIS A 129 -4.44 4.32 9.18
N GLN A 130 -3.71 3.97 10.24
CA GLN A 130 -3.00 2.71 10.36
C GLN A 130 -3.52 1.89 11.55
N LEU A 131 -3.89 0.65 11.27
CA LEU A 131 -4.41 -0.31 12.24
C LEU A 131 -3.43 -1.49 12.35
N TYR A 132 -3.06 -1.87 13.57
CA TYR A 132 -2.13 -2.97 13.81
C TYR A 132 -2.50 -3.76 15.07
N GLY A 133 -2.17 -5.05 15.06
CA GLY A 133 -2.32 -5.91 16.22
C GLY A 133 -1.09 -5.82 17.11
N SER A 134 -1.26 -5.54 18.41
CA SER A 134 -0.15 -5.53 19.37
C SER A 134 0.49 -6.90 19.61
N LYS A 135 -0.18 -7.97 19.17
CA LYS A 135 0.27 -9.36 19.25
C LYS A 135 0.35 -10.03 17.88
N ASP A 136 0.46 -9.25 16.80
CA ASP A 136 0.57 -9.79 15.44
C ASP A 136 1.89 -10.60 15.32
N PRO A 137 1.82 -11.93 15.06
CA PRO A 137 3.01 -12.77 14.97
C PRO A 137 3.70 -12.66 13.62
N ILE A 138 3.09 -11.99 12.64
CA ILE A 138 3.57 -11.85 11.27
C ILE A 138 4.22 -10.49 11.09
N ILE A 139 3.60 -9.41 11.56
CA ILE A 139 4.11 -8.05 11.42
C ILE A 139 4.47 -7.50 12.80
N PRO A 140 5.76 -7.53 13.19
CA PRO A 140 6.18 -7.06 14.50
C PRO A 140 5.83 -5.60 14.75
N ILE A 141 5.33 -5.28 15.95
CA ILE A 141 4.94 -3.92 16.33
C ILE A 141 6.12 -2.95 16.29
N GLU A 142 7.34 -3.44 16.51
CA GLU A 142 8.56 -2.66 16.40
C GLU A 142 8.74 -2.11 14.98
N GLY A 143 8.49 -2.92 13.96
CA GLY A 143 8.51 -2.50 12.55
C GLY A 143 7.48 -1.40 12.25
N VAL A 144 6.29 -1.54 12.83
CA VAL A 144 5.21 -0.54 12.71
C VAL A 144 5.64 0.79 13.32
N ARG A 145 6.16 0.76 14.55
CA ARG A 145 6.60 1.97 15.27
C ARG A 145 7.74 2.70 14.56
N MET A 146 8.71 1.95 14.00
CA MET A 146 9.78 2.55 13.21
C MET A 146 9.24 3.23 11.95
N ALA A 147 8.30 2.59 11.25
CA ALA A 147 7.63 3.17 10.11
C ALA A 147 6.85 4.45 10.48
N GLU A 148 6.12 4.46 11.60
CA GLU A 148 5.41 5.66 12.08
C GLU A 148 6.35 6.84 12.33
N VAL A 149 7.51 6.60 12.98
CA VAL A 149 8.51 7.65 13.22
C VAL A 149 9.07 8.17 11.91
N PHE A 150 9.39 7.28 10.97
CA PHE A 150 9.89 7.66 9.65
C PHE A 150 8.86 8.48 8.85
N LEU A 151 7.59 8.05 8.82
CA LEU A 151 6.53 8.74 8.09
C LEU A 151 6.26 10.14 8.67
N LYS A 152 6.26 10.28 10.00
CA LYS A 152 6.17 11.60 10.66
C LYS A 152 7.32 12.52 10.27
N TYR A 153 8.53 11.99 10.15
CA TYR A 153 9.68 12.77 9.68
C TYR A 153 9.51 13.24 8.22
N GLN A 154 8.79 12.49 7.38
CA GLN A 154 8.43 12.89 6.01
C GLN A 154 7.24 13.86 5.95
N GLY A 155 6.67 14.24 7.10
CA GLY A 155 5.53 15.15 7.21
C GLY A 155 4.17 14.51 6.97
N VAL A 156 4.07 13.18 7.03
CA VAL A 156 2.81 12.42 7.00
C VAL A 156 2.15 12.43 8.38
#